data_AF-A0A1W9PVD2-F1
#
_entry.id   AF-A0A1W9PVD2-F1
#
_cell.length_a   1.000
_cell.length_b   1.000
_cell.length_c   1.000
_cell.angle_alpha   90.00
_cell.angle_beta   90.00
_cell.angle_gamma   90.00
#
_symmetry.space_group_name_H-M   'P 1'
#
loop_
_entity.id
_entity.type
_entity.pdbx_description
1 polymer ?
#
loop_
_entity_poly.entity_id
_entity_poly.type
_entity_poly.pdbx_seq_one_letter_code
_entity_poly.pdbx_strand_id
1 'polypeptide(L)'
;MLSKRLSLARKIVWALFLVSLPVSSFPYFPASLGGGDASVRPLLVYPLLILVLAVTFPALWKRPLPRVWLPFFAFVTLAVISSLLPFIRGDISHLKEVSIAPRVVRSLITLALAGAIYLTVSLVPRDKNELRFTLQWFYVGLGVALFWGSLQILYVLDIIPNWLQIMRGMQHYISDSRLSPSRVSGMALEPSWFADQLAALWLPWILGAVLTDYTVFKWRWRWVTIEKILFVWMSGVLLFTLSRAGLGVAVAVIGAGVLFFRRKPAPAQEQPKPKRWW
;
A
#
# COMPACT_ATOMS: atom_id res chain seq x y z
N MET A 1 20.18 -26.93 -10.10
CA MET A 1 20.63 -25.53 -9.85
C MET A 1 19.71 -24.48 -10.46
N LEU A 2 19.17 -24.69 -11.67
CA LEU A 2 18.27 -23.76 -12.36
C LEU A 2 16.99 -23.40 -11.57
N SER A 3 16.34 -24.40 -10.94
CA SER A 3 15.14 -24.21 -10.12
C SER A 3 15.35 -23.34 -8.89
N LYS A 4 16.49 -23.50 -8.19
CA LYS A 4 16.87 -22.65 -7.05
C LYS A 4 17.14 -21.21 -7.49
N ARG A 5 17.85 -21.01 -8.61
CA ARG A 5 18.12 -19.66 -9.16
C ARG A 5 16.83 -18.96 -9.59
N LEU A 6 15.93 -19.67 -10.27
CA LEU A 6 14.61 -19.14 -10.66
C LEU A 6 13.75 -18.76 -9.43
N SER A 7 13.84 -19.55 -8.36
CA SER A 7 13.13 -19.24 -7.10
C SER A 7 13.68 -17.99 -6.40
N LEU A 8 15.00 -17.75 -6.48
CA LEU A 8 15.64 -16.58 -5.88
C LEU A 8 15.31 -15.32 -6.66
N ALA A 9 15.41 -15.37 -7.99
CA ALA A 9 15.03 -14.26 -8.87
C ALA A 9 13.58 -13.82 -8.62
N ARG A 10 12.63 -14.77 -8.56
CA ARG A 10 11.22 -14.50 -8.19
C ARG A 10 11.12 -13.77 -6.85
N LYS A 11 11.84 -14.22 -5.82
CA LYS A 11 11.81 -13.59 -4.48
C LYS A 11 12.39 -12.18 -4.50
N ILE A 12 13.45 -11.93 -5.26
CA ILE A 12 14.06 -10.61 -5.41
C ILE A 12 13.09 -9.66 -6.10
N VAL A 13 12.51 -10.06 -7.24
CA VAL A 13 11.54 -9.21 -7.95
C VAL A 13 10.30 -8.95 -7.09
N TRP A 14 9.85 -9.95 -6.32
CA TRP A 14 8.76 -9.78 -5.35
C TRP A 14 9.09 -8.78 -4.24
N ALA A 15 10.29 -8.86 -3.67
CA ALA A 15 10.76 -7.90 -2.68
C ALA A 15 10.85 -6.47 -3.27
N LEU A 16 11.41 -6.34 -4.48
CA LEU A 16 11.48 -5.06 -5.19
C LEU A 16 10.08 -4.48 -5.43
N PHE A 17 9.12 -5.30 -5.85
CA PHE A 17 7.73 -4.90 -6.01
C PHE A 17 7.17 -4.28 -4.71
N LEU A 18 7.34 -4.95 -3.58
CA LEU A 18 6.82 -4.47 -2.28
C LEU A 18 7.54 -3.21 -1.77
N VAL A 19 8.85 -3.12 -1.97
CA VAL A 19 9.65 -1.95 -1.55
C VAL A 19 9.40 -0.73 -2.44
N SER A 20 8.98 -0.95 -3.69
CA SER A 20 8.65 0.14 -4.63
C SER A 20 7.26 0.75 -4.45
N LEU A 21 6.39 0.14 -3.63
CA LEU A 21 5.02 0.63 -3.34
C LEU A 21 4.95 2.11 -2.91
N PRO A 22 5.87 2.65 -2.07
CA PRO A 22 5.79 4.03 -1.62
C PRO A 22 5.98 5.08 -2.73
N VAL A 23 6.64 4.72 -3.84
CA VAL A 23 7.01 5.67 -4.90
C VAL A 23 5.89 5.76 -5.93
N SER A 24 5.08 6.83 -5.86
CA SER A 24 3.92 7.01 -6.76
C SER A 24 4.19 7.92 -7.97
N SER A 25 5.32 8.64 -7.99
CA SER A 25 5.65 9.65 -8.99
C SER A 25 7.11 9.55 -9.44
N PHE A 26 7.51 8.37 -9.91
CA PHE A 26 8.86 8.09 -10.38
C PHE A 26 9.24 8.90 -11.65
N PRO A 27 10.40 9.57 -11.67
CA PRO A 27 10.80 10.45 -12.78
C PRO A 27 11.00 9.73 -14.12
N TYR A 28 11.52 8.50 -14.09
CA TYR A 28 11.95 7.80 -15.31
C TYR A 28 10.85 6.94 -15.95
N PHE A 29 9.58 7.32 -15.78
CA PHE A 29 8.43 6.54 -16.22
C PHE A 29 8.26 6.57 -17.75
N PRO A 30 7.89 5.46 -18.41
CA PRO A 30 7.84 5.41 -19.88
C PRO A 30 6.80 6.37 -20.46
N ALA A 31 7.20 7.17 -21.46
CA ALA A 31 6.30 8.09 -22.17
C ALA A 31 5.09 7.38 -22.79
N SER A 32 5.28 6.14 -23.27
CA SER A 32 4.22 5.29 -23.84
C SER A 32 3.14 4.86 -22.85
N LEU A 33 3.42 4.89 -21.54
CA LEU A 33 2.45 4.64 -20.48
C LEU A 33 1.85 5.95 -19.93
N GLY A 34 2.00 7.05 -20.68
CA GLY A 34 1.54 8.37 -20.29
C GLY A 34 2.62 9.22 -19.63
N GLY A 35 3.89 8.83 -19.60
CA GLY A 35 4.98 9.57 -18.93
C GLY A 35 5.16 11.05 -19.32
N GLY A 36 4.56 11.55 -20.41
CA GLY A 36 4.49 12.99 -20.71
C GLY A 36 3.41 13.75 -19.92
N ASP A 37 2.20 13.18 -19.82
CA ASP A 37 0.99 13.85 -19.32
C ASP A 37 0.34 13.18 -18.10
N ALA A 38 0.88 12.03 -17.67
CA ALA A 38 0.39 11.27 -16.52
C ALA A 38 1.02 11.81 -15.25
N SER A 39 0.16 12.30 -14.36
CA SER A 39 0.54 12.75 -13.03
C SER A 39 0.96 11.59 -12.11
N VAL A 40 0.57 10.35 -12.42
CA VAL A 40 0.85 9.15 -11.61
C VAL A 40 1.81 8.23 -12.36
N ARG A 41 2.95 7.95 -11.73
CA ARG A 41 4.09 7.24 -12.33
C ARG A 41 4.68 6.25 -11.31
N PRO A 42 3.98 5.17 -10.95
CA PRO A 42 4.38 4.38 -9.80
C PRO A 42 5.55 3.45 -10.14
N LEU A 43 6.60 3.46 -9.31
CA LEU A 43 7.83 2.67 -9.53
C LEU A 43 7.56 1.16 -9.57
N LEU A 44 6.50 0.71 -8.88
CA LEU A 44 6.09 -0.70 -8.84
C LEU A 44 5.78 -1.30 -10.21
N VAL A 45 5.52 -0.49 -11.25
CA VAL A 45 5.16 -0.98 -12.58
C VAL A 45 6.26 -1.86 -13.16
N TYR A 46 7.54 -1.53 -12.95
CA TYR A 46 8.65 -2.32 -13.48
C TYR A 46 8.72 -3.74 -12.88
N PRO A 47 8.83 -3.93 -11.56
CA PRO A 47 8.84 -5.27 -10.99
C PRO A 47 7.50 -5.98 -11.19
N LEU A 48 6.37 -5.26 -11.20
CA LEU A 48 5.06 -5.84 -11.50
C LEU A 48 5.00 -6.42 -12.91
N LEU A 49 5.49 -5.72 -13.94
CA LEU A 49 5.49 -6.23 -15.31
C LEU A 49 6.25 -7.56 -15.40
N ILE A 50 7.43 -7.64 -14.76
CA ILE A 50 8.23 -8.86 -14.69
C ILE A 50 7.45 -9.97 -13.97
N LEU A 51 6.82 -9.67 -12.83
CA LEU A 51 6.02 -10.65 -12.08
C LEU A 51 4.82 -11.14 -12.89
N VAL A 52 4.12 -10.23 -13.57
CA VAL A 52 2.93 -10.57 -14.36
C VAL A 52 3.30 -11.55 -15.47
N LEU A 53 4.33 -11.21 -16.26
CA LEU A 53 4.75 -12.03 -17.40
C LEU A 53 5.40 -13.35 -16.97
N ALA A 54 6.26 -13.33 -15.94
CA ALA A 54 7.05 -14.50 -15.56
C ALA A 54 6.37 -15.41 -14.52
N VAL A 55 5.42 -14.90 -13.74
CA VAL A 55 4.84 -15.62 -12.60
C VAL A 55 3.31 -15.65 -12.67
N THR A 56 2.66 -14.50 -12.74
CA THR A 56 1.20 -14.38 -12.56
C THR A 56 0.44 -14.99 -13.72
N PHE A 57 0.76 -14.61 -14.96
CA PHE A 57 0.13 -15.18 -16.15
C PHE A 57 0.37 -16.69 -16.24
N PRO A 58 1.61 -17.21 -16.19
CA PRO A 58 1.85 -18.66 -16.15
C PRO A 58 1.09 -19.41 -15.04
N ALA A 59 0.84 -18.77 -13.90
CA ALA A 59 0.09 -19.37 -12.80
C ALA A 59 -1.41 -19.51 -13.10
N LEU A 60 -2.00 -18.60 -13.89
CA LEU A 60 -3.41 -18.66 -14.29
C LEU A 60 -3.75 -19.88 -15.13
N TRP A 61 -2.86 -20.34 -16.00
CA TRP A 61 -3.08 -21.58 -16.76
C TRP A 61 -3.11 -22.83 -15.87
N LYS A 62 -2.57 -22.76 -14.65
CA LYS A 62 -2.45 -23.91 -13.74
C LYS A 62 -3.46 -23.87 -12.61
N ARG A 63 -4.08 -22.71 -12.34
CA ARG A 63 -4.88 -22.48 -11.14
C ARG A 63 -6.05 -21.55 -11.44
N PRO A 64 -7.26 -21.87 -10.96
CA PRO A 64 -8.37 -20.95 -11.07
C PRO A 64 -8.14 -19.70 -10.22
N LEU A 65 -8.84 -18.63 -10.57
CA LEU A 65 -8.84 -17.39 -9.79
C LEU A 65 -9.39 -17.63 -8.37
N PRO A 66 -8.70 -17.15 -7.32
CA PRO A 66 -9.20 -17.23 -5.95
C PRO A 66 -10.52 -16.47 -5.79
N ARG A 67 -11.43 -16.95 -4.93
CA ARG A 67 -12.70 -16.25 -4.59
C ARG A 67 -12.51 -14.83 -4.04
N VAL A 68 -11.31 -14.52 -3.57
CA VAL A 68 -10.89 -13.17 -3.18
C VAL A 68 -11.08 -12.17 -4.34
N TRP A 69 -11.19 -12.61 -5.59
CA TRP A 69 -11.52 -11.78 -6.75
C TRP A 69 -12.96 -11.27 -6.82
N LEU A 70 -13.90 -11.84 -6.08
CA LEU A 70 -15.32 -11.46 -6.16
C LEU A 70 -15.57 -9.96 -5.85
N PRO A 71 -15.00 -9.36 -4.78
CA PRO A 71 -15.15 -7.93 -4.52
C PRO A 71 -14.51 -7.07 -5.61
N PHE A 72 -13.40 -7.52 -6.22
CA PHE A 72 -12.79 -6.80 -7.33
C PHE A 72 -13.71 -6.80 -8.55
N PHE A 73 -14.31 -7.95 -8.92
CA PHE A 73 -15.28 -8.01 -10.01
C PHE A 73 -16.51 -7.16 -9.74
N ALA A 74 -17.03 -7.15 -8.50
CA ALA A 74 -18.12 -6.27 -8.10
C ALA A 74 -17.74 -4.80 -8.28
N PHE A 75 -16.54 -4.40 -7.81
CA PHE A 75 -16.02 -3.05 -8.00
C PHE A 75 -15.89 -2.67 -9.48
N VAL A 76 -15.28 -3.52 -10.31
CA VAL A 76 -15.14 -3.26 -11.75
C VAL A 76 -16.50 -3.11 -12.41
N THR A 77 -17.45 -3.98 -12.09
CA THR A 77 -18.81 -3.93 -12.65
C THR A 77 -19.49 -2.62 -12.27
N LEU A 78 -19.45 -2.24 -10.98
CA LEU A 78 -20.01 -0.97 -10.52
C LEU A 78 -19.33 0.24 -11.15
N ALA A 79 -18.00 0.20 -11.32
CA ALA A 79 -17.25 1.28 -11.95
C ALA A 79 -17.63 1.45 -13.43
N VAL A 80 -17.79 0.34 -14.17
CA VAL A 80 -18.23 0.35 -15.57
C VAL A 80 -19.66 0.87 -15.68
N ILE A 81 -20.59 0.35 -14.86
CA ILE A 81 -21.99 0.84 -14.83
C ILE A 81 -22.01 2.34 -14.53
N SER A 82 -21.30 2.78 -13.48
CA SER A 82 -21.20 4.19 -13.10
C SER A 82 -20.65 5.07 -14.22
N SER A 83 -19.65 4.58 -14.96
CA SER A 83 -19.04 5.30 -16.09
C SER A 83 -19.97 5.39 -17.31
N LEU A 84 -20.89 4.44 -17.47
CA LEU A 84 -21.86 4.41 -18.59
C LEU A 84 -23.13 5.23 -18.31
N LEU A 85 -23.50 5.45 -17.04
CA LEU A 85 -24.72 6.18 -16.66
C LEU A 85 -24.88 7.57 -17.32
N PRO A 86 -23.83 8.42 -17.42
CA PRO A 86 -23.96 9.72 -18.08
C PRO A 86 -24.32 9.61 -19.57
N PHE A 87 -23.83 8.58 -20.26
CA PHE A 87 -24.16 8.33 -21.67
C PHE A 87 -25.60 7.85 -21.84
N ILE A 88 -26.09 7.03 -20.90
CA ILE A 88 -27.48 6.54 -20.90
C ILE A 88 -28.46 7.68 -20.58
N ARG A 89 -28.09 8.61 -19.69
CA ARG A 89 -28.95 9.74 -19.29
C ARG A 89 -28.93 10.92 -20.28
N GLY A 90 -27.98 10.95 -21.22
CA GLY A 90 -27.86 12.04 -22.18
C GLY A 90 -27.20 13.32 -21.64
N ASP A 91 -26.59 13.27 -20.43
CA ASP A 91 -25.98 14.41 -19.73
C ASP A 91 -24.56 14.77 -20.26
N ILE A 92 -24.35 14.74 -21.58
CA ILE A 92 -23.02 14.94 -22.22
C ILE A 92 -22.69 16.45 -22.37
N SER A 93 -23.55 17.33 -21.89
CA SER A 93 -23.52 18.78 -22.17
C SER A 93 -22.33 19.55 -21.59
N HIS A 94 -21.62 19.03 -20.58
CA HIS A 94 -20.57 19.78 -19.86
C HIS A 94 -19.11 19.35 -20.16
N LEU A 95 -18.88 18.38 -21.06
CA LEU A 95 -17.53 17.80 -21.30
C LEU A 95 -16.88 18.23 -22.62
N LYS A 96 -17.49 19.16 -23.38
CA LYS A 96 -17.08 19.47 -24.76
C LYS A 96 -15.68 20.08 -24.93
N GLU A 97 -15.05 20.58 -23.86
CA GLU A 97 -13.75 21.26 -23.94
C GLU A 97 -12.54 20.36 -23.70
N VAL A 98 -12.72 19.09 -23.28
CA VAL A 98 -11.59 18.18 -22.97
C VAL A 98 -11.73 16.89 -23.76
N SER A 99 -10.67 16.48 -24.45
CA SER A 99 -10.67 15.23 -25.21
C SER A 99 -10.99 14.03 -24.31
N ILE A 100 -12.04 13.29 -24.67
CA ILE A 100 -12.57 12.17 -23.87
C ILE A 100 -11.67 10.93 -24.04
N ALA A 101 -11.13 10.70 -25.23
CA ALA A 101 -10.37 9.47 -25.54
C ALA A 101 -9.12 9.28 -24.67
N PRO A 102 -8.22 10.27 -24.47
CA PRO A 102 -7.04 10.10 -23.61
C PRO A 102 -7.41 9.85 -22.14
N ARG A 103 -8.54 10.43 -21.69
CA ARG A 103 -9.06 10.21 -20.33
C ARG A 103 -9.52 8.77 -20.16
N VAL A 104 -10.30 8.24 -21.10
CA VAL A 104 -10.76 6.84 -21.08
C VAL A 104 -9.59 5.87 -21.10
N VAL A 105 -8.61 6.08 -21.98
CA VAL A 105 -7.40 5.23 -22.05
C VAL A 105 -6.66 5.24 -20.73
N ARG A 106 -6.45 6.42 -20.11
CA ARG A 106 -5.79 6.53 -18.81
C ARG A 106 -6.54 5.77 -17.72
N SER A 107 -7.87 5.90 -17.66
CA SER A 107 -8.71 5.17 -16.69
C SER A 107 -8.63 3.66 -16.89
N LEU A 108 -8.63 3.17 -18.14
CA LEU A 108 -8.49 1.75 -18.44
C LEU A 108 -7.11 1.21 -18.04
N ILE A 109 -6.04 1.98 -18.29
CA ILE A 109 -4.68 1.63 -17.85
C ILE A 109 -4.61 1.57 -16.32
N THR A 110 -5.19 2.54 -15.60
CA THR A 110 -5.24 2.52 -14.14
C THR A 110 -5.98 1.29 -13.61
N LEU A 111 -7.13 0.95 -14.20
CA LEU A 111 -7.90 -0.23 -13.82
C LEU A 111 -7.13 -1.53 -14.10
N ALA A 112 -6.49 -1.62 -15.27
CA ALA A 112 -5.65 -2.76 -15.64
C ALA A 112 -4.47 -2.92 -14.68
N LEU A 113 -3.82 -1.82 -14.29
CA LEU A 113 -2.74 -1.83 -13.30
C LEU A 113 -3.23 -2.29 -11.93
N ALA A 114 -4.36 -1.78 -11.45
CA ALA A 114 -4.97 -2.21 -10.21
C ALA A 114 -5.31 -3.72 -10.22
N GLY A 115 -5.90 -4.20 -11.33
CA GLY A 115 -6.17 -5.62 -11.54
C GLY A 115 -4.90 -6.47 -11.55
N ALA A 116 -3.84 -6.02 -12.21
CA ALA A 116 -2.56 -6.71 -12.25
C ALA A 116 -1.89 -6.82 -10.86
N ILE A 117 -1.95 -5.74 -10.06
CA ILE A 117 -1.48 -5.74 -8.67
C ILE A 117 -2.29 -6.73 -7.84
N TYR A 118 -3.62 -6.62 -7.90
CA TYR A 118 -4.52 -7.49 -7.15
C TYR A 118 -4.28 -8.97 -7.48
N LEU A 119 -4.06 -9.26 -8.77
CA LEU A 119 -3.82 -10.61 -9.26
C LEU A 119 -2.53 -11.18 -8.75
N THR A 120 -1.46 -10.41 -8.91
CA THR A 120 -0.13 -10.82 -8.50
C THR A 120 -0.10 -11.05 -6.98
N VAL A 121 -0.67 -10.14 -6.18
CA VAL A 121 -0.72 -10.29 -4.71
C VAL A 121 -1.58 -11.47 -4.27
N SER A 122 -2.67 -11.78 -4.99
CA SER A 122 -3.55 -12.90 -4.66
C SER A 122 -2.97 -14.28 -5.02
N LEU A 123 -2.06 -14.35 -6.00
CA LEU A 123 -1.54 -15.62 -6.54
C LEU A 123 -0.10 -15.95 -6.12
N VAL A 124 0.71 -14.94 -5.81
CA VAL A 124 2.14 -15.14 -5.54
C VAL A 124 2.41 -15.82 -4.20
N PRO A 125 1.80 -15.44 -3.06
CA PRO A 125 2.01 -16.11 -1.78
C PRO A 125 1.23 -17.43 -1.72
N ARG A 126 1.93 -18.57 -1.66
CA ARG A 126 1.29 -19.90 -1.75
C ARG A 126 1.14 -20.63 -0.42
N ASP A 127 1.96 -20.27 0.54
CA ASP A 127 2.03 -20.90 1.84
C ASP A 127 2.36 -19.87 2.92
N LYS A 128 2.31 -20.30 4.18
CA LYS A 128 2.55 -19.44 5.35
C LYS A 128 3.96 -18.82 5.33
N ASN A 129 4.97 -19.51 4.81
CA ASN A 129 6.33 -18.98 4.75
C ASN A 129 6.47 -17.92 3.66
N GLU A 130 5.87 -18.13 2.49
CA GLU A 130 5.81 -17.12 1.42
C GLU A 130 4.98 -15.90 1.83
N LEU A 131 3.89 -16.09 2.58
CA LEU A 131 3.11 -14.98 3.15
C LEU A 131 3.93 -14.21 4.18
N ARG A 132 4.64 -14.90 5.09
CA ARG A 132 5.54 -14.24 6.06
C ARG A 132 6.63 -13.44 5.35
N PHE A 133 7.25 -13.99 4.31
CA PHE A 133 8.24 -13.29 3.48
C PHE A 133 7.62 -12.03 2.83
N THR A 134 6.40 -12.15 2.31
CA THR A 134 5.65 -11.03 1.73
C THR A 134 5.43 -9.92 2.77
N LEU A 135 4.92 -10.26 3.95
CA LEU A 135 4.69 -9.27 5.01
C LEU A 135 5.97 -8.61 5.51
N GLN A 136 7.08 -9.36 5.60
CA GLN A 136 8.38 -8.78 5.96
C GLN A 136 8.81 -7.70 4.97
N TRP A 137 8.79 -7.99 3.66
CA TRP A 137 9.17 -7.01 2.64
C TRP A 137 8.16 -5.89 2.46
N PHE A 138 6.88 -6.16 2.71
CA PHE A 138 5.84 -5.14 2.77
C PHE A 138 6.10 -4.14 3.91
N TYR A 139 6.51 -4.63 5.08
CA TYR A 139 6.92 -3.79 6.22
C TYR A 139 8.28 -3.11 6.00
N VAL A 140 9.21 -3.72 5.26
CA VAL A 140 10.43 -3.03 4.81
C VAL A 140 10.06 -1.87 3.89
N GLY A 141 9.14 -2.08 2.94
CA GLY A 141 8.63 -1.00 2.08
C GLY A 141 8.00 0.14 2.88
N LEU A 142 7.21 -0.17 3.91
CA LEU A 142 6.75 0.84 4.86
C LEU A 142 7.93 1.54 5.54
N GLY A 143 8.90 0.79 6.06
CA GLY A 143 10.07 1.36 6.74
C GLY A 143 10.82 2.37 5.86
N VAL A 144 10.99 2.06 4.57
CA VAL A 144 11.57 2.99 3.59
C VAL A 144 10.69 4.25 3.43
N ALA A 145 9.37 4.08 3.34
CA ALA A 145 8.42 5.19 3.27
C ALA A 145 8.50 6.11 4.51
N LEU A 146 8.51 5.52 5.71
CA LEU A 146 8.59 6.22 6.98
C LEU A 146 9.93 6.92 7.18
N PHE A 147 11.02 6.26 6.80
CA PHE A 147 12.35 6.84 6.83
C PHE A 147 12.40 8.11 5.98
N TRP A 148 11.98 8.01 4.70
CA TRP A 148 11.98 9.16 3.82
C TRP A 148 11.03 10.27 4.29
N GLY A 149 9.82 9.90 4.75
CA GLY A 149 8.87 10.84 5.34
C GLY A 149 9.43 11.55 6.58
N SER A 150 10.24 10.86 7.40
CA SER A 150 10.85 11.44 8.61
C SER A 150 11.96 12.43 8.27
N LEU A 151 12.74 12.17 7.21
CA LEU A 151 13.69 13.17 6.72
C LEU A 151 12.97 14.45 6.29
N GLN A 152 11.75 14.35 5.76
CA GLN A 152 10.95 15.53 5.41
C GLN A 152 10.43 16.28 6.64
N ILE A 153 10.13 15.59 7.75
CA ILE A 153 9.71 16.25 9.01
C ILE A 153 10.75 17.28 9.47
N LEU A 154 12.04 17.04 9.24
CA LEU A 154 13.11 17.95 9.65
C LEU A 154 12.98 19.36 9.05
N TYR A 155 12.51 19.49 7.80
CA TYR A 155 12.23 20.82 7.23
C TYR A 155 10.85 21.35 7.63
N VAL A 156 9.88 20.47 7.92
CA VAL A 156 8.54 20.90 8.37
C VAL A 156 8.62 21.56 9.74
N LEU A 157 9.50 21.04 10.59
CA LEU A 157 9.78 21.58 11.92
C LEU A 157 10.89 22.65 11.91
N ASP A 158 11.43 23.01 10.74
CA ASP A 158 12.51 23.97 10.58
C ASP A 158 13.74 23.70 11.49
N ILE A 159 14.10 22.42 11.66
CA ILE A 159 15.17 22.00 12.58
C ILE A 159 16.56 22.30 11.99
N ILE A 160 16.70 22.13 10.68
CA ILE A 160 17.98 22.25 9.95
C ILE A 160 17.84 23.30 8.85
N PRO A 161 18.64 24.38 8.88
CA PRO A 161 18.66 25.39 7.83
C PRO A 161 18.95 24.76 6.45
N ASN A 162 18.28 25.25 5.41
CA ASN A 162 18.44 24.80 4.01
C ASN A 162 18.09 23.32 3.74
N TRP A 163 17.59 22.57 4.73
CA TRP A 163 17.29 21.14 4.56
C TRP A 163 16.27 20.86 3.47
N LEU A 164 15.27 21.73 3.30
CA LEU A 164 14.30 21.63 2.20
C LEU A 164 14.98 21.64 0.82
N GLN A 165 16.03 22.44 0.63
CA GLN A 165 16.75 22.51 -0.66
C GLN A 165 17.53 21.23 -0.92
N ILE A 166 18.21 20.71 0.11
CA ILE A 166 18.93 19.43 0.04
C ILE A 166 17.93 18.30 -0.28
N MET A 167 16.80 18.26 0.42
CA MET A 167 15.74 17.29 0.17
C MET A 167 15.18 17.40 -1.24
N ARG A 168 14.97 18.61 -1.79
CA ARG A 168 14.55 18.79 -3.19
C ARG A 168 15.56 18.22 -4.18
N GLY A 169 16.85 18.44 -3.94
CA GLY A 169 17.93 17.89 -4.77
C GLY A 169 17.93 16.35 -4.80
N MET A 170 17.72 15.71 -3.65
CA MET A 170 17.63 14.24 -3.57
C MET A 170 16.30 13.70 -4.09
N GLN A 171 15.18 14.38 -3.81
CA GLN A 171 13.83 13.97 -4.19
C GLN A 171 13.73 13.77 -5.69
N HIS A 172 14.31 14.66 -6.51
CA HIS A 172 14.20 14.57 -7.97
C HIS A 172 14.73 13.25 -8.58
N TYR A 173 15.60 12.51 -7.89
CA TYR A 173 16.05 11.19 -8.36
C TYR A 173 15.09 10.05 -8.01
N ILE A 174 14.17 10.28 -7.07
CA ILE A 174 13.27 9.27 -6.50
C ILE A 174 11.81 9.55 -6.90
N SER A 175 11.41 10.82 -6.90
CA SER A 175 10.03 11.28 -7.11
C SER A 175 9.99 12.71 -7.70
N ASP A 176 9.11 12.93 -8.68
CA ASP A 176 8.78 14.26 -9.24
C ASP A 176 7.89 15.13 -8.32
N SER A 177 7.63 14.67 -7.09
CA SER A 177 6.71 15.37 -6.20
C SER A 177 7.26 16.70 -5.69
N ARG A 178 6.38 17.71 -5.66
CA ARG A 178 6.72 19.05 -5.19
C ARG A 178 6.72 19.08 -3.66
N LEU A 179 7.91 19.16 -3.07
CA LEU A 179 8.06 19.27 -1.62
C LEU A 179 7.51 20.61 -1.10
N SER A 180 6.58 20.52 -0.14
CA SER A 180 5.96 21.66 0.54
C SER A 180 6.61 21.87 1.91
N PRO A 181 6.95 23.10 2.32
CA PRO A 181 7.58 23.36 3.61
C PRO A 181 6.70 23.03 4.81
N SER A 182 5.38 22.93 4.66
CA SER A 182 4.46 22.73 5.79
C SER A 182 3.98 21.30 5.97
N ARG A 183 4.26 20.38 5.04
CA ARG A 183 3.65 19.04 5.00
C ARG A 183 4.59 17.99 4.42
N VAL A 184 4.52 16.79 4.98
CA VAL A 184 5.24 15.61 4.47
C VAL A 184 4.46 14.93 3.36
N SER A 185 5.13 14.66 2.23
CA SER A 185 4.61 13.90 1.10
C SER A 185 5.31 12.56 0.87
N GLY A 186 6.38 12.28 1.61
CA GLY A 186 7.16 11.08 1.39
C GLY A 186 7.63 10.98 -0.06
N MET A 187 7.53 9.78 -0.64
CA MET A 187 7.81 9.53 -2.06
C MET A 187 6.53 9.51 -2.92
N ALA A 188 5.41 9.97 -2.34
CA ALA A 188 4.17 10.11 -3.07
C ALA A 188 4.10 11.47 -3.79
N LEU A 189 3.16 11.59 -4.73
CA LEU A 189 2.95 12.81 -5.50
C LEU A 189 2.51 13.98 -4.59
N GLU A 190 1.64 13.68 -3.61
CA GLU A 190 1.03 14.66 -2.71
C GLU A 190 1.02 14.15 -1.26
N PRO A 191 0.99 15.06 -0.26
CA PRO A 191 0.80 14.70 1.14
C PRO A 191 -0.45 13.86 1.42
N SER A 192 -1.54 14.14 0.71
CA SER A 192 -2.80 13.38 0.78
C SER A 192 -2.58 11.92 0.38
N TRP A 193 -1.85 11.67 -0.71
CA TRP A 193 -1.63 10.33 -1.24
C TRP A 193 -0.70 9.53 -0.33
N PHE A 194 0.32 10.18 0.24
CA PHE A 194 1.16 9.51 1.22
C PHE A 194 0.36 9.13 2.47
N ALA A 195 -0.51 10.02 2.96
CA ALA A 195 -1.40 9.73 4.07
C ALA A 195 -2.33 8.54 3.75
N ASP A 196 -2.91 8.51 2.55
CA ASP A 196 -3.77 7.41 2.10
C ASP A 196 -3.00 6.10 1.97
N GLN A 197 -1.74 6.11 1.50
CA GLN A 197 -0.90 4.90 1.53
C GLN A 197 -0.66 4.42 2.97
N LEU A 198 -0.28 5.29 3.90
CA LEU A 198 -0.08 4.90 5.29
C LEU A 198 -1.38 4.34 5.91
N ALA A 199 -2.50 5.03 5.72
CA ALA A 199 -3.78 4.73 6.37
C ALA A 199 -4.56 3.58 5.72
N ALA A 200 -4.59 3.48 4.38
CA ALA A 200 -5.38 2.47 3.67
C ALA A 200 -4.57 1.22 3.32
N LEU A 201 -3.28 1.37 3.01
CA LEU A 201 -2.44 0.25 2.57
C LEU A 201 -1.75 -0.45 3.74
N TRP A 202 -0.98 0.25 4.56
CA TRP A 202 -0.16 -0.39 5.61
C TRP A 202 -0.85 -0.54 6.96
N LEU A 203 -1.63 0.46 7.38
CA LEU A 203 -2.26 0.49 8.69
C LEU A 203 -3.15 -0.73 8.99
N PRO A 204 -4.00 -1.25 8.08
CA PRO A 204 -4.82 -2.42 8.39
C PRO A 204 -3.99 -3.65 8.81
N TRP A 205 -2.84 -3.85 8.17
CA TRP A 205 -1.94 -4.98 8.44
C TRP A 205 -1.17 -4.82 9.75
N ILE A 206 -0.60 -3.63 9.96
CA ILE A 206 0.15 -3.35 11.19
C ILE A 206 -0.77 -3.31 12.40
N LEU A 207 -1.94 -2.68 12.27
CA LEU A 207 -2.92 -2.63 13.35
C LEU A 207 -3.36 -4.05 13.72
N GLY A 208 -3.67 -4.91 12.73
CA GLY A 208 -3.98 -6.30 12.98
C GLY A 208 -2.86 -7.00 13.76
N ALA A 209 -1.61 -6.85 13.32
CA ALA A 209 -0.46 -7.43 14.01
C ALA A 209 -0.29 -6.92 15.45
N VAL A 210 -0.46 -5.62 15.68
CA VAL A 210 -0.37 -4.98 17.01
C VAL A 210 -1.49 -5.45 17.93
N LEU A 211 -2.74 -5.48 17.46
CA LEU A 211 -3.90 -5.89 18.26
C LEU A 211 -3.86 -7.38 18.64
N THR A 212 -3.27 -8.23 17.79
CA THR A 212 -3.15 -9.67 18.07
C THR A 212 -1.80 -10.08 18.67
N ASP A 213 -0.90 -9.14 18.97
CA ASP A 213 0.50 -9.41 19.37
C ASP A 213 1.25 -10.35 18.39
N TYR A 214 0.85 -10.34 17.11
CA TYR A 214 1.48 -11.14 16.07
C TYR A 214 2.73 -10.43 15.53
N THR A 215 3.79 -11.19 15.27
CA THR A 215 5.02 -10.66 14.67
C THR A 215 5.52 -11.54 13.53
N VAL A 216 5.87 -10.91 12.41
CA VAL A 216 6.50 -11.59 11.26
C VAL A 216 8.01 -11.63 11.40
N PHE A 217 8.59 -10.75 12.20
CA PHE A 217 10.02 -10.73 12.46
C PHE A 217 10.39 -11.64 13.61
N LYS A 218 11.66 -12.09 13.64
CA LYS A 218 12.16 -12.90 14.75
C LYS A 218 12.52 -12.05 15.97
N TRP A 219 12.82 -10.76 15.76
CA TRP A 219 13.22 -9.86 16.82
C TRP A 219 12.02 -9.43 17.67
N ARG A 220 12.13 -9.66 18.98
CA ARG A 220 11.16 -9.22 19.98
C ARG A 220 11.92 -8.92 21.27
N TRP A 221 11.79 -7.71 21.78
CA TRP A 221 12.31 -7.33 23.08
C TRP A 221 11.16 -7.14 24.06
N ARG A 222 10.97 -8.09 24.97
CA ARG A 222 9.83 -8.10 25.92
C ARG A 222 8.48 -7.92 25.19
N TRP A 223 7.82 -6.78 25.39
CA TRP A 223 6.55 -6.44 24.78
C TRP A 223 6.69 -5.63 23.48
N VAL A 224 7.91 -5.20 23.12
CA VAL A 224 8.22 -4.41 21.94
C VAL A 224 8.53 -5.34 20.76
N THR A 225 7.77 -5.17 19.67
CA THR A 225 7.97 -5.84 18.39
C THR A 225 8.22 -4.80 17.30
N ILE A 226 8.78 -5.23 16.15
CA ILE A 226 9.00 -4.33 15.00
C ILE A 226 7.67 -3.70 14.55
N GLU A 227 6.57 -4.46 14.58
CA GLU A 227 5.25 -3.98 14.19
C GLU A 227 4.75 -2.85 15.10
N LYS A 228 5.01 -2.92 16.41
CA LYS A 228 4.65 -1.85 17.35
C LYS A 228 5.50 -0.59 17.12
N ILE A 229 6.78 -0.75 16.84
CA ILE A 229 7.67 0.38 16.50
C ILE A 229 7.19 1.04 15.20
N LEU A 230 6.94 0.26 14.15
CA LEU A 230 6.44 0.76 12.87
C LEU A 230 5.06 1.42 13.02
N PHE A 231 4.18 0.89 13.88
CA PHE A 231 2.87 1.51 14.15
C PHE A 231 2.99 2.91 14.75
N VAL A 232 3.81 3.06 15.80
CA VAL A 232 4.03 4.36 16.46
C VAL A 232 4.71 5.32 15.49
N TRP A 233 5.75 4.86 14.78
CA TRP A 233 6.47 5.68 13.81
C TRP A 233 5.57 6.14 12.65
N MET A 234 4.77 5.23 12.09
CA MET A 234 3.79 5.53 11.05
C MET A 234 2.74 6.52 11.53
N SER A 235 2.24 6.36 12.76
CA SER A 235 1.26 7.29 13.33
C SER A 235 1.86 8.70 13.45
N GLY A 236 3.11 8.82 13.90
CA GLY A 236 3.82 10.09 13.94
C GLY A 236 3.95 10.73 12.55
N VAL A 237 4.50 10.00 11.58
CA VAL A 237 4.67 10.49 10.20
C VAL A 237 3.34 10.87 9.56
N LEU A 238 2.29 10.08 9.79
CA LEU A 238 0.95 10.34 9.26
C LEU A 238 0.40 11.70 9.73
N LEU A 239 0.64 12.10 10.98
CA LEU A 239 0.21 13.41 11.49
C LEU A 239 0.89 14.56 10.73
N PHE A 240 2.17 14.41 10.37
CA PHE A 240 2.91 15.42 9.60
C PHE A 240 2.51 15.51 8.11
N THR A 241 1.68 14.58 7.62
CA THR A 241 1.06 14.74 6.30
C THR A 241 -0.02 15.83 6.31
N LEU A 242 -0.59 16.15 7.49
CA LEU A 242 -1.72 17.06 7.70
C LEU A 242 -2.92 16.80 6.76
N SER A 243 -3.07 15.56 6.28
CA SER A 243 -4.16 15.17 5.37
C SER A 243 -5.43 14.84 6.15
N ARG A 244 -6.45 15.70 6.05
CA ARG A 244 -7.74 15.47 6.70
C ARG A 244 -8.40 14.17 6.25
N ALA A 245 -8.38 13.91 4.94
CA ALA A 245 -8.95 12.69 4.36
C ALA A 245 -8.18 11.44 4.84
N GLY A 246 -6.85 11.45 4.76
CA GLY A 246 -6.02 10.31 5.19
C GLY A 246 -6.11 10.04 6.69
N LEU A 247 -6.17 11.08 7.52
CA LEU A 247 -6.44 10.94 8.96
C LEU A 247 -7.84 10.37 9.23
N GLY A 248 -8.85 10.78 8.46
CA GLY A 248 -10.20 10.22 8.52
C GLY A 248 -10.21 8.72 8.21
N VAL A 249 -9.51 8.30 7.15
CA VAL A 249 -9.33 6.88 6.81
C VAL A 249 -8.63 6.14 7.95
N ALA A 250 -7.57 6.72 8.53
CA ALA A 250 -6.85 6.08 9.63
C ALA A 250 -7.73 5.85 10.86
N VAL A 251 -8.55 6.85 11.23
CA VAL A 251 -9.52 6.73 12.32
C VAL A 251 -10.55 5.64 12.01
N ALA A 252 -11.06 5.58 10.78
CA ALA A 252 -12.01 4.55 10.37
C ALA A 252 -11.40 3.13 10.46
N VAL A 253 -10.16 2.96 9.98
CA VAL A 253 -9.44 1.67 10.04
C VAL A 253 -9.14 1.28 11.50
N ILE A 254 -8.70 2.23 12.33
CA ILE A 254 -8.44 1.98 13.76
C ILE A 254 -9.74 1.61 14.48
N GLY A 255 -10.81 2.37 14.27
CA GLY A 255 -12.12 2.10 14.85
C GLY A 255 -12.65 0.71 14.45
N ALA A 256 -12.63 0.40 13.16
CA ALA A 256 -13.01 -0.92 12.66
C ALA A 256 -12.13 -2.03 13.26
N GLY A 257 -10.81 -1.85 13.26
CA GLY A 257 -9.87 -2.82 13.82
C GLY A 257 -10.13 -3.09 15.31
N VAL A 258 -10.32 -2.05 16.12
CA VAL A 258 -10.65 -2.21 17.54
C VAL A 258 -11.99 -2.91 17.73
N LEU A 259 -13.00 -2.60 16.93
CA LEU A 259 -14.32 -3.24 17.00
C LEU A 259 -14.27 -4.73 16.66
N PHE A 260 -13.57 -5.10 15.58
CA PHE A 260 -13.51 -6.48 15.10
C PHE A 260 -12.49 -7.36 15.84
N PHE A 261 -11.39 -6.78 16.34
CA PHE A 261 -10.34 -7.51 17.07
C PHE A 261 -10.42 -7.36 18.59
N ARG A 262 -11.50 -6.75 19.13
CA ARG A 262 -11.74 -6.72 20.58
C ARG A 262 -11.78 -8.15 21.08
N ARG A 263 -10.74 -8.57 21.83
CA ARG A 263 -10.69 -9.89 22.47
C ARG A 263 -11.99 -10.06 23.26
N LYS A 264 -12.83 -11.04 22.89
CA LYS A 264 -13.88 -11.50 23.80
C LYS A 264 -13.16 -11.92 25.08
N PRO A 265 -13.55 -11.42 26.27
CA PRO A 265 -12.98 -11.93 27.51
C PRO A 265 -13.15 -13.45 27.49
N ALA A 266 -12.07 -14.17 27.80
CA ALA A 266 -12.18 -15.61 27.98
C ALA A 266 -13.31 -15.86 28.98
N PRO A 267 -14.27 -16.78 28.70
CA PRO A 267 -15.23 -17.16 29.72
C PRO A 267 -14.44 -17.53 30.96
N ALA A 268 -14.78 -16.91 32.10
CA ALA A 268 -14.13 -17.18 33.36
C ALA A 268 -14.08 -18.70 33.54
N GLN A 269 -12.87 -19.27 33.59
CA GLN A 269 -12.73 -20.67 33.97
C GLN A 269 -13.38 -20.78 35.34
N GLU A 270 -14.50 -21.51 35.43
CA GLU A 270 -15.08 -21.88 36.71
C GLU A 270 -13.95 -22.49 37.54
N GLN A 271 -13.55 -21.79 38.59
CA GLN A 271 -12.62 -22.34 39.55
C GLN A 271 -13.25 -23.64 40.04
N PRO A 272 -12.56 -24.79 39.97
CA PRO A 272 -13.10 -26.02 40.49
C PRO A 272 -13.44 -25.78 41.96
N LYS A 273 -14.73 -25.91 42.30
CA LYS A 273 -15.22 -25.78 43.67
C LYS A 273 -14.30 -26.62 44.56
N PRO A 274 -13.75 -26.08 45.66
CA PRO A 274 -12.90 -26.86 46.54
C PRO A 274 -13.70 -28.08 46.98
N LYS A 275 -13.13 -29.28 46.74
CA LYS A 275 -13.67 -30.54 47.27
C LYS A 275 -13.84 -30.34 48.78
N ARG A 276 -15.09 -30.23 49.23
CA ARG A 276 -15.43 -30.30 50.64
C ARG A 276 -15.15 -31.72 51.09
N TRP A 277 -14.11 -31.89 51.91
CA TRP A 277 -13.88 -33.11 52.66
C TRP A 277 -14.73 -33.02 53.92
N TRP A 278 -15.91 -33.63 53.86
CA TRP A 278 -16.68 -34.11 55.01
C TRP A 278 -17.19 -35.49 54.64
#